data_AF-A0A8H8NHR3-F1
#
_entry.id   AF-A0A8H8NHR3-F1
#
_cell.length_a   1.000
_cell.length_b   1.000
_cell.length_c   1.000
_cell.angle_alpha   90.00
_cell.angle_beta   90.00
_cell.angle_gamma   90.00
#
_symmetry.space_group_name_H-M   'P 1'
#
loop_
_entity.id
_entity.type
_entity.pdbx_description
1 polymer ?
#
loop_
_entity_poly.entity_id
_entity_poly.type
_entity_poly.pdbx_seq_one_letter_code
_entity_poly.pdbx_strand_id
1 'polypeptide(L)'
;MSAYGVVPLPASRPTQPLKTIVNPFEKKPGYSVLVLHVTRQSAPTGLIDILHKEFERELEAGQTYPQEGPMDRAAFEGYFFAADVFVGMAVPDDEVATLVHENIEDVRGTRSWDESVVGYVYFTFEIGS
;
A
#
# COMPACT_ATOMS: atom_id res chain seq x y z
N MET A 1 -9.18 -6.28 -17.42
CA MET A 1 -10.49 -5.77 -16.95
C MET A 1 -10.66 -6.21 -15.51
N SER A 2 -10.99 -5.31 -14.58
CA SER A 2 -11.26 -5.70 -13.18
C SER A 2 -12.54 -6.52 -13.11
N ALA A 3 -12.55 -7.60 -12.33
CA ALA A 3 -13.73 -8.42 -12.05
C ALA A 3 -14.88 -7.61 -11.41
N TYR A 4 -14.54 -6.48 -10.80
CA TYR A 4 -15.48 -5.57 -10.13
C TYR A 4 -15.89 -4.36 -10.98
N GLY A 5 -15.49 -4.32 -12.26
CA GLY A 5 -15.70 -3.15 -13.11
C GLY A 5 -14.81 -1.97 -12.72
N VAL A 6 -15.18 -0.78 -13.19
CA VAL A 6 -14.46 0.47 -12.86
C VAL A 6 -14.80 0.85 -11.42
N VAL A 7 -13.80 0.90 -10.54
CA VAL A 7 -13.97 1.44 -9.18
C VAL A 7 -14.08 2.96 -9.30
N PRO A 8 -15.25 3.57 -8.99
CA PRO A 8 -15.40 5.00 -9.06
C PRO A 8 -14.51 5.67 -8.00
N LEU A 9 -13.86 6.77 -8.37
CA LEU A 9 -13.10 7.58 -7.41
C LEU A 9 -14.09 8.18 -6.39
N PRO A 10 -13.90 7.96 -5.07
CA PRO A 10 -14.75 8.57 -4.07
C PRO A 10 -14.67 10.09 -4.13
N ALA A 11 -15.83 10.75 -4.08
CA ALA A 11 -15.91 12.22 -4.10
C ALA A 11 -15.23 12.85 -2.86
N SER A 12 -15.12 12.11 -1.77
CA SER A 12 -14.60 12.55 -0.46
C SER A 12 -13.21 12.02 -0.13
N ARG A 13 -12.33 11.88 -1.14
CA ARG A 13 -10.94 11.48 -0.88
C ARG A 13 -10.17 12.53 -0.07
N PRO A 14 -9.33 12.12 0.89
CA PRO A 14 -8.40 13.04 1.54
C PRO A 14 -7.47 13.70 0.52
N THR A 15 -7.33 15.03 0.60
CA THR A 15 -6.36 15.79 -0.21
C THR A 15 -4.97 15.84 0.42
N GLN A 16 -4.84 15.34 1.64
CA GLN A 16 -3.61 15.24 2.41
C GLN A 16 -3.44 13.78 2.88
N PRO A 17 -2.19 13.30 3.08
CA PRO A 17 -1.96 11.99 3.67
C PRO A 17 -2.67 11.84 5.02
N LEU A 18 -3.21 10.65 5.28
CA LEU A 18 -3.81 10.33 6.57
C LEU A 18 -2.69 10.05 7.58
N LYS A 19 -3.01 10.17 8.87
CA LYS A 19 -2.05 9.94 9.94
C LYS A 19 -1.52 8.50 9.90
N THR A 20 -0.19 8.36 10.00
CA THR A 20 0.49 7.07 10.17
C THR A 20 0.05 6.37 11.45
N ILE A 21 -0.23 5.07 11.34
CA ILE A 21 -0.52 4.19 12.49
C ILE A 21 0.74 3.38 12.83
N VAL A 22 1.01 3.20 14.11
CA VAL A 22 2.15 2.40 14.60
C VAL A 22 1.61 1.14 15.27
N ASN A 23 2.12 -0.03 14.89
CA ASN A 23 1.82 -1.30 15.53
C ASN A 23 3.12 -2.06 15.83
N PRO A 24 3.22 -2.84 16.93
CA PRO A 24 4.36 -3.70 17.16
C PRO A 24 4.45 -4.78 16.08
N PHE A 25 5.66 -5.11 15.63
CA PHE A 25 5.83 -6.19 14.66
C PHE A 25 6.08 -7.53 15.36
N GLU A 26 5.00 -8.26 15.66
CA GLU A 26 5.08 -9.52 16.43
C GLU A 26 6.03 -10.57 15.82
N LYS A 27 6.11 -10.62 14.47
CA LYS A 27 6.97 -11.55 13.76
C LYS A 27 8.45 -11.14 13.73
N LYS A 28 8.79 -9.92 14.16
CA LYS A 28 10.15 -9.38 14.15
C LYS A 28 10.39 -8.49 15.39
N PRO A 29 10.80 -9.08 16.53
CA PRO A 29 11.11 -8.31 17.74
C PRO A 29 12.14 -7.20 17.50
N GLY A 30 11.95 -6.05 18.15
CA GLY A 30 12.77 -4.85 17.95
C GLY A 30 12.35 -4.00 16.74
N TYR A 31 11.24 -4.37 16.09
CA TYR A 31 10.64 -3.62 14.99
C TYR A 31 9.17 -3.34 15.25
N SER A 32 8.72 -2.23 14.68
CA SER A 32 7.33 -1.83 14.56
C SER A 32 6.93 -1.74 13.08
N VAL A 33 5.63 -1.78 12.82
CA VAL A 33 5.03 -1.52 11.52
C VAL A 33 4.44 -0.12 11.53
N LEU A 34 4.99 0.77 10.69
CA LEU A 34 4.35 2.03 10.33
C LEU A 34 3.39 1.77 9.17
N VAL A 35 2.11 2.06 9.33
CA VAL A 35 1.11 1.98 8.27
C VAL A 35 0.91 3.37 7.70
N LEU A 36 1.44 3.61 6.49
CA LEU A 36 1.42 4.91 5.82
C LEU A 36 0.30 4.96 4.77
N HIS A 37 -0.37 6.10 4.68
CA HIS A 37 -1.32 6.40 3.61
C HIS A 37 -0.57 6.86 2.34
N VAL A 38 -0.82 6.18 1.23
CA VAL A 38 -0.21 6.40 -0.07
C VAL A 38 -1.30 6.52 -1.13
N THR A 39 -1.16 7.50 -2.02
CA THR A 39 -2.02 7.68 -3.20
C THR A 39 -1.21 7.43 -4.46
N ARG A 40 -1.87 7.37 -5.63
CA ARG A 40 -1.15 7.23 -6.90
C ARG A 40 -0.12 8.34 -7.12
N GLN A 41 -0.41 9.54 -6.64
CA GLN A 41 0.45 10.71 -6.79
C GLN A 41 1.66 10.69 -5.87
N SER A 42 1.53 10.12 -4.66
CA SER A 42 2.64 10.04 -3.70
C SER A 42 3.42 8.73 -3.74
N ALA A 43 2.91 7.70 -4.41
CA ALA A 43 3.56 6.40 -4.53
C ALA A 43 4.84 6.47 -5.40
N PRO A 44 6.01 6.09 -4.87
CA PRO A 44 7.23 5.97 -5.66
C PRO A 44 7.12 4.85 -6.70
N THR A 45 7.76 5.01 -7.86
CA THR A 45 7.73 4.01 -8.94
C THR A 45 8.15 2.62 -8.46
N GLY A 46 9.23 2.53 -7.67
CA GLY A 46 9.72 1.25 -7.16
C GLY A 46 8.78 0.57 -6.16
N LEU A 47 7.97 1.35 -5.43
CA LEU A 47 6.90 0.80 -4.60
C LEU A 47 5.79 0.23 -5.48
N ILE A 48 5.35 0.97 -6.51
CA ILE A 48 4.32 0.48 -7.43
C ILE A 48 4.78 -0.83 -8.09
N ASP A 49 6.06 -0.93 -8.47
CA ASP A 49 6.63 -2.12 -9.10
C ASP A 49 6.53 -3.34 -8.17
N ILE A 50 6.88 -3.20 -6.89
CA ILE A 50 6.80 -4.33 -5.94
C ILE A 50 5.35 -4.72 -5.66
N LEU A 51 4.45 -3.74 -5.49
CA LEU A 51 3.04 -4.02 -5.22
C LEU A 51 2.36 -4.71 -6.41
N HIS A 52 2.69 -4.29 -7.64
CA HIS A 52 2.17 -4.91 -8.86
C HIS A 52 2.67 -6.35 -8.99
N LYS A 53 3.97 -6.59 -8.79
CA LYS A 53 4.58 -7.92 -8.84
C LYS A 53 3.97 -8.88 -7.81
N GLU A 54 3.77 -8.44 -6.56
CA GLU A 54 3.12 -9.27 -5.55
C GLU A 54 1.63 -9.51 -5.88
N PHE A 55 0.94 -8.51 -6.43
CA PHE A 55 -0.45 -8.68 -6.87
C PHE A 55 -0.56 -9.69 -8.03
N GLU A 56 0.34 -9.67 -9.01
CA GLU A 56 0.37 -10.66 -10.09
C GLU A 56 0.53 -12.09 -9.54
N ARG A 57 1.38 -12.29 -8.53
CA ARG A 57 1.54 -13.60 -7.88
C ARG A 57 0.25 -14.08 -7.20
N GLU A 58 -0.49 -13.19 -6.56
CA GLU A 58 -1.80 -13.51 -5.96
C GLU A 58 -2.83 -13.91 -7.03
N LEU A 59 -2.83 -13.23 -8.19
CA LEU A 59 -3.68 -13.60 -9.33
C LEU A 59 -3.29 -14.95 -9.93
N GLU A 60 -1.99 -15.21 -10.10
CA GLU A 60 -1.47 -16.49 -10.59
C GLU A 60 -1.82 -17.66 -9.66
N ALA A 61 -1.80 -17.43 -8.34
CA ALA A 61 -2.22 -18.42 -7.36
C ALA A 61 -3.71 -18.74 -7.48
N GLY A 62 -4.54 -17.74 -7.84
CA GLY A 62 -5.97 -17.92 -8.11
C GLY A 62 -6.80 -18.31 -6.88
N GLN A 63 -6.39 -17.88 -5.68
CA GLN A 63 -7.02 -18.28 -4.41
C GLN A 63 -7.68 -17.11 -3.65
N THR A 64 -7.29 -15.88 -3.94
CA THR A 64 -7.64 -14.70 -3.12
C THR A 64 -8.48 -13.68 -3.89
N TYR A 65 -8.16 -13.44 -5.16
CA TYR A 65 -8.84 -12.46 -6.02
C TYR A 65 -9.70 -13.15 -7.09
N PRO A 66 -10.88 -12.63 -7.42
CA PRO A 66 -11.72 -13.18 -8.49
C PRO A 66 -11.27 -12.79 -9.90
N GLN A 67 -10.29 -11.89 -10.04
CA GLN A 67 -9.71 -11.54 -11.32
C GLN A 67 -8.99 -12.75 -11.93
N GLU A 68 -9.37 -13.12 -13.16
CA GLU A 68 -8.70 -14.19 -13.91
C GLU A 68 -7.62 -13.61 -14.83
N GLY A 69 -6.46 -14.28 -14.85
CA GLY A 69 -5.36 -13.97 -15.75
C GLY A 69 -4.48 -12.79 -15.31
N PRO A 70 -3.41 -12.52 -16.09
CA PRO A 70 -2.45 -11.48 -15.74
C PRO A 70 -3.08 -10.08 -15.84
N MET A 71 -2.73 -9.22 -14.89
CA MET A 71 -3.10 -7.81 -14.89
C MET A 71 -1.85 -6.98 -15.13
N ASP A 72 -1.79 -6.27 -16.25
CA ASP A 72 -0.66 -5.37 -16.51
C ASP A 72 -0.58 -4.22 -15.50
N ARG A 73 0.57 -3.54 -15.49
CA ARG A 73 0.84 -2.44 -14.56
C ARG A 73 -0.19 -1.32 -14.64
N ALA A 74 -0.63 -0.92 -15.84
CA ALA A 74 -1.56 0.19 -16.00
C ALA A 74 -2.94 -0.18 -15.45
N ALA A 75 -3.39 -1.42 -15.68
CA ALA A 75 -4.61 -1.96 -15.11
C ALA A 75 -4.52 -2.09 -13.59
N PHE A 76 -3.37 -2.53 -13.06
CA PHE A 76 -3.11 -2.59 -11.63
C PHE A 76 -3.19 -1.20 -10.99
N GLU A 77 -2.51 -0.21 -11.54
CA GLU A 77 -2.56 1.16 -11.03
C GLU A 77 -3.98 1.73 -11.06
N GLY A 78 -4.71 1.51 -12.16
CA GLY A 78 -6.09 1.94 -12.31
C GLY A 78 -7.08 1.20 -11.40
N TYR A 79 -6.73 0.01 -10.91
CA TYR A 79 -7.55 -0.76 -9.97
C TYR A 79 -7.18 -0.45 -8.51
N PHE A 80 -5.93 -0.69 -8.16
CA PHE A 80 -5.45 -0.68 -6.78
C PHE A 80 -5.39 0.75 -6.21
N PHE A 81 -5.00 1.73 -7.04
CA PHE A 81 -4.95 3.14 -6.65
C PHE A 81 -6.20 3.95 -7.05
N ALA A 82 -7.24 3.29 -7.59
CA ALA A 82 -8.60 3.84 -7.61
C ALA A 82 -9.24 3.89 -6.20
N ALA A 83 -8.54 3.36 -5.19
CA ALA A 83 -8.78 3.55 -3.77
C ALA A 83 -7.58 4.24 -3.05
N ASP A 84 -7.75 4.51 -1.75
CA ASP A 84 -6.66 4.95 -0.87
C ASP A 84 -5.84 3.74 -0.44
N VAL A 85 -4.52 3.77 -0.59
CA VAL A 85 -3.63 2.63 -0.32
C VAL A 85 -2.90 2.84 0.99
N PHE A 86 -2.81 1.78 1.79
CA PHE A 86 -2.07 1.77 3.05
C PHE A 86 -0.97 0.72 2.95
N VAL A 87 0.26 1.15 3.24
CA VAL A 87 1.44 0.28 3.16
C VAL A 87 2.06 0.17 4.54
N GLY A 88 2.21 -1.07 5.02
CA GLY A 88 2.94 -1.39 6.23
C GLY A 88 4.43 -1.45 5.96
N MET A 89 5.21 -0.64 6.68
CA MET A 89 6.66 -0.58 6.61
C MET A 89 7.27 -1.05 7.93
N ALA A 90 8.17 -2.04 7.89
CA ALA A 90 8.95 -2.46 9.05
C ALA A 90 10.01 -1.41 9.39
N VAL A 91 10.02 -0.93 10.63
CA VAL A 91 10.92 0.11 11.13
C VAL A 91 11.49 -0.31 12.48
N PRO A 92 12.81 -0.15 12.73
CA PRO A 92 13.38 -0.38 14.06
C PRO A 92 12.68 0.46 15.13
N ASP A 93 12.45 -0.11 16.31
CA ASP A 93 11.65 0.54 17.37
C ASP A 93 12.23 1.90 17.82
N ASP A 94 13.54 2.05 17.78
CA ASP A 94 14.25 3.28 18.13
C ASP A 94 14.15 4.39 17.07
N GLU A 95 13.77 4.06 15.84
CA GLU A 95 13.57 5.02 14.75
C GLU A 95 12.09 5.48 14.61
N VAL A 96 11.14 4.78 15.23
CA VAL A 96 9.69 5.02 15.09
C VAL A 96 9.30 6.47 15.37
N ALA A 97 9.80 7.05 16.47
CA ALA A 97 9.44 8.39 16.88
C ALA A 97 9.86 9.47 15.87
N THR A 98 10.95 9.22 15.14
CA THR A 98 11.45 10.11 14.09
C THR A 98 10.70 9.90 12.79
N LEU A 99 10.41 8.64 12.42
CA LEU A 99 9.89 8.30 11.10
C LEU A 99 8.35 8.33 10.99
N VAL A 100 7.61 8.36 12.11
CA VAL A 100 6.13 8.31 12.11
C VAL A 100 5.47 9.47 11.36
N HIS A 101 6.16 10.60 11.21
CA HIS A 101 5.67 11.79 10.51
C HIS A 101 6.22 11.96 9.10
N GLU A 102 7.09 11.05 8.67
CA GLU A 102 7.78 11.14 7.38
C GLU A 102 7.00 10.45 6.25
N ASN A 103 7.36 10.75 5.01
CA ASN A 103 6.79 10.08 3.85
C ASN A 103 7.42 8.69 3.65
N ILE A 104 6.83 7.89 2.77
CA ILE A 104 7.23 6.49 2.59
C ILE A 104 8.66 6.30 2.03
N GLU A 105 9.20 7.27 1.27
CA GLU A 105 10.59 7.19 0.82
C GLU A 105 11.58 7.45 1.96
N ASP A 106 11.27 8.44 2.80
CA ASP A 106 12.07 8.76 3.98
C ASP A 106 12.01 7.64 5.02
N VAL A 107 10.81 7.05 5.24
CA VAL A 107 10.67 5.86 6.08
C VAL A 107 11.49 4.70 5.53
N ARG A 108 11.48 4.45 4.22
CA ARG A 108 12.33 3.41 3.62
C ARG A 108 13.82 3.71 3.86
N GLY A 109 14.23 4.96 3.68
CA GLY A 109 15.62 5.38 3.72
C GLY A 109 16.44 4.66 2.65
N THR A 110 17.53 4.01 3.05
CA THR A 110 18.43 3.28 2.14
C THR A 110 18.04 1.82 1.91
N ARG A 111 17.04 1.31 2.64
CA ARG A 111 16.60 -0.10 2.56
C ARG A 111 15.88 -0.39 1.25
N SER A 112 15.88 -1.65 0.82
CA SER A 112 15.09 -2.05 -0.35
C SER A 112 13.58 -2.05 -0.04
N TRP A 113 12.75 -2.00 -1.08
CA TRP A 113 11.30 -2.14 -0.92
C TRP A 113 10.92 -3.53 -0.40
N ASP A 114 11.55 -4.60 -0.92
CA ASP A 114 11.33 -5.99 -0.49
C ASP A 114 11.63 -6.22 1.01
N GLU A 115 12.62 -5.52 1.58
CA GLU A 115 12.95 -5.64 3.01
C GLU A 115 12.08 -4.79 3.92
N SER A 116 11.48 -3.73 3.37
CA SER A 116 10.78 -2.71 4.16
C SER A 116 9.27 -2.93 4.16
N VAL A 117 8.69 -3.32 3.02
CA VAL A 117 7.24 -3.53 2.89
C VAL A 117 6.87 -4.87 3.53
N VAL A 118 5.95 -4.84 4.49
CA VAL A 118 5.46 -6.06 5.18
C VAL A 118 4.03 -6.44 4.81
N GLY A 119 3.32 -5.55 4.12
CA GLY A 119 1.95 -5.76 3.70
C GLY A 119 1.33 -4.46 3.20
N TYR A 120 0.21 -4.59 2.49
CA TYR A 120 -0.48 -3.45 1.92
C TYR A 120 -1.96 -3.80 1.70
N VAL A 121 -2.80 -2.77 1.71
CA VAL A 121 -4.24 -2.89 1.53
C VAL A 121 -4.76 -1.60 0.90
N TYR A 122 -5.85 -1.67 0.16
CA TYR A 122 -6.57 -0.48 -0.31
C TYR A 122 -7.94 -0.39 0.36
N PHE A 123 -8.41 0.83 0.61
CA PHE A 123 -9.75 1.10 1.10
C PHE A 123 -10.45 2.11 0.21
N THR A 124 -11.70 1.81 -0.12
CA THR A 124 -12.63 2.79 -0.69
C THR A 124 -13.50 3.31 0.45
N PHE A 125 -13.46 4.62 0.69
CA PHE A 125 -14.31 5.26 1.70
C PHE A 125 -15.56 5.82 1.01
N GLU A 126 -16.73 5.32 1.41
CA GLU A 126 -18.02 5.90 1.02
C GLU A 126 -18.70 6.47 2.26
N ILE A 127 -18.94 7.79 2.25
CA ILE A 127 -19.81 8.42 3.23
C ILE A 127 -21.21 8.34 2.66
N GLY A 128 -22.08 7.55 3.30
CA GLY A 128 -23.49 7.45 2.92
C GLY A 128 -24.14 8.84 2.91
N SER A 129 -24.74 9.18 1.77
CA SER A 129 -25.58 10.37 1.59
C SER A 129 -26.94 10.23 2.25
#